data_AF-A0A1F9BM63-F1
#
_entry.id   AF-A0A1F9BM63-F1
#
_cell.length_a   1.000
_cell.length_b   1.000
_cell.length_c   1.000
_cell.angle_alpha   90.00
_cell.angle_beta   90.00
_cell.angle_gamma   90.00
#
_symmetry.space_group_name_H-M   'P 1'
#
loop_
_entity.id
_entity.type
_entity.pdbx_description
1 polymer ?
#
loop_
_entity_poly.entity_id
_entity_poly.type
_entity_poly.pdbx_seq_one_letter_code
_entity_poly.pdbx_strand_id
1 'polypeptide(L)' 'MRQVCYVCNTVYGQKDPLSDKRETHGLCPVHYETELKRIKKTIKEIKSRPGYLKSTRKDW' A
#
# COMPACT_ATOMS: atom_id res chain seq x y z
N MET A 1 -12.11 11.69 -9.73
CA MET A 1 -10.72 11.17 -9.68
C MET A 1 -10.68 9.75 -10.21
N ARG A 2 -9.94 9.50 -11.29
CA ARG A 2 -9.65 8.14 -11.78
C ARG A 2 -8.34 7.70 -11.12
N GLN A 3 -8.37 6.60 -10.38
CA GLN A 3 -7.15 5.99 -9.86
C GLN A 3 -6.62 5.00 -10.87
N VAL A 4 -5.35 5.16 -11.24
CA VAL A 4 -4.66 4.34 -12.24
C VAL A 4 -3.58 3.54 -11.55
N CYS A 5 -3.51 2.24 -11.84
CA CYS A 5 -2.50 1.40 -11.23
C CYS A 5 -1.13 1.66 -11.87
N TYR A 6 -0.10 1.98 -11.09
CA TYR A 6 1.24 2.17 -11.67
C TYR A 6 1.92 0.87 -12.12
N VAL A 7 1.37 -0.30 -11.80
CA VAL A 7 1.91 -1.60 -12.20
C VAL A 7 1.28 -2.11 -13.50
N CYS A 8 -0.05 -2.08 -13.59
CA CYS A 8 -0.80 -2.65 -14.71
C CYS A 8 -1.63 -1.64 -15.50
N ASN A 9 -1.56 -0.35 -15.16
CA ASN A 9 -2.30 0.75 -15.78
C ASN A 9 -3.83 0.61 -15.78
N THR A 10 -4.37 -0.36 -15.04
CA THR A 10 -5.81 -0.53 -14.88
C THR A 10 -6.38 0.65 -14.10
N VAL A 11 -7.51 1.19 -14.58
CA VAL A 11 -8.29 2.19 -13.85
C VAL A 11 -9.13 1.46 -12.81
N TYR A 12 -8.92 1.75 -11.53
CA TYR A 12 -9.67 1.16 -10.42
C TYR A 12 -10.06 2.29 -9.47
N GLY A 13 -11.35 2.46 -9.20
CA GLY A 13 -11.85 3.60 -8.43
C GLY A 13 -12.50 4.65 -9.32
N GLN A 14 -13.82 4.75 -9.18
CA GLN A 14 -14.64 5.80 -9.76
C GLN A 14 -15.12 6.66 -8.59
N LYS A 15 -14.83 7.97 -8.63
CA LYS A 15 -15.29 8.93 -7.62
C LYS A 15 -16.44 9.76 -8.20
N ASP A 16 -17.33 10.22 -7.34
CA ASP A 16 -18.53 10.99 -7.69
C ASP A 16 -18.28 12.13 -8.71
N PRO A 17 -19.28 12.46 -9.54
CA PRO A 17 -19.14 13.32 -10.72
C PRO A 17 -18.63 14.75 -10.45
N LEU A 18 -18.70 15.23 -9.21
CA LEU A 18 -18.21 16.55 -8.77
C LEU A 18 -16.77 16.54 -8.23
N SER A 19 -16.12 15.37 -8.16
CA SER A 19 -14.77 15.25 -7.63
C SER A 19 -13.70 15.46 -8.70
N ASP A 20 -12.62 16.15 -8.31
CA ASP A 20 -11.43 16.45 -9.11
C ASP A 20 -11.14 15.39 -10.20
N LYS A 21 -11.05 15.85 -11.46
CA LYS A 21 -10.90 15.01 -12.65
C LYS A 21 -9.46 14.55 -12.89
N ARG A 22 -8.50 15.01 -12.08
CA ARG A 22 -7.10 14.59 -12.19
C ARG A 22 -6.95 13.07 -12.02
N GLU A 23 -6.04 12.51 -12.79
CA GLU A 23 -5.60 11.13 -12.64
C GLU A 23 -4.62 11.05 -11.46
N THR A 24 -4.79 10.03 -10.64
CA THR A 24 -3.90 9.74 -9.52
C THR A 24 -3.38 8.33 -9.65
N HIS A 25 -2.12 8.12 -9.30
CA HIS A 25 -1.47 6.83 -9.45
C HIS A 25 -1.45 6.09 -8.10
N GLY A 26 -1.70 4.78 -8.13
CA GLY A 26 -1.67 3.92 -6.94
C GLY A 26 -1.58 2.43 -7.28
N LEU A 27 -1.88 1.56 -6.33
CA LEU A 27 -2.00 0.11 -6.55
C LEU A 27 -3.46 -0.32 -6.67
N CYS A 28 -3.79 -1.04 -7.74
CA CYS A 28 -5.10 -1.70 -7.83
C CYS A 28 -5.24 -2.76 -6.73
N PRO A 29 -6.46 -3.22 -6.40
CA PRO A 29 -6.67 -4.17 -5.31
C PRO A 29 -5.77 -5.42 -5.40
N VAL A 30 -5.56 -5.94 -6.62
CA VAL A 30 -4.72 -7.12 -6.88
C VAL A 30 -3.24 -6.86 -6.53
N HIS A 31 -2.67 -5.75 -7.02
CA HIS A 31 -1.27 -5.43 -6.76
C HIS A 31 -1.07 -4.92 -5.33
N TYR A 32 -2.09 -4.28 -4.74
CA TYR A 32 -2.09 -3.85 -3.36
C TYR A 32 -1.96 -5.03 -2.40
N GLU A 33 -2.77 -6.08 -2.58
CA GLU A 33 -2.65 -7.29 -1.75
C GLU A 33 -1.30 -7.97 -1.90
N THR A 34 -0.75 -7.98 -3.11
CA THR A 34 0.54 -8.58 -3.41
C THR A 34 1.67 -7.83 -2.69
N GLU A 35 1.68 -6.50 -2.78
CA GLU A 35 2.66 -5.66 -2.09
C GLU A 35 2.49 -5.71 -0.57
N LEU A 36 1.26 -5.74 -0.06
CA LEU A 36 1.03 -5.95 1.37
C LEU A 36 1.62 -7.26 1.88
N LYS A 37 1.48 -8.36 1.12
CA LYS A 37 2.09 -9.65 1.48
C LYS A 37 3.61 -9.57 1.50
N ARG A 38 4.22 -8.90 0.51
CA ARG A 38 5.67 -8.65 0.46
C ARG A 38 6.15 -7.85 1.66
N ILE A 39 5.51 -6.71 1.94
CA ILE A 39 5.85 -5.85 3.08
C ILE A 39 5.73 -6.62 4.40
N LYS A 40 4.64 -7.37 4.61
CA LYS A 40 4.47 -8.20 5.82
C LYS A 40 5.57 -9.23 5.99
N LYS A 41 5.98 -9.89 4.89
CA LYS A 41 7.09 -10.85 4.91
C LYS A 41 8.40 -10.16 5.29
N THR A 42 8.72 -9.03 4.67
CA THR A 42 9.92 -8.23 4.97
C THR A 42 9.95 -7.77 6.43
N ILE A 43 8.81 -7.30 6.96
CA ILE A 43 8.70 -6.91 8.38
C ILE A 43 8.98 -8.11 9.29
N LYS A 44 8.46 -9.31 8.96
CA LYS A 44 8.70 -10.53 9.74
C LYS A 44 10.19 -10.88 9.75
N GLU A 45 10.84 -10.83 8.59
CA GLU A 45 12.28 -11.08 8.44
C GLU A 45 13.10 -10.09 9.29
N ILE A 46 12.80 -8.79 9.18
CA ILE A 46 13.46 -7.74 9.97
C ILE A 46 13.30 -7.99 11.47
N LYS A 47 12.08 -8.32 11.92
CA LYS A 47 11.80 -8.63 13.34
C LYS A 47 12.53 -9.87 13.86
N SER A 48 12.83 -10.84 12.99
CA SER A 48 13.59 -12.05 13.38
C SER A 48 15.10 -11.86 13.40
N ARG A 49 15.64 -10.73 12.91
CA ARG A 49 17.09 -10.51 12.88
C ARG A 49 17.63 -10.29 14.30
N PRO A 50 18.77 -10.93 14.66
CA PRO A 50 19.44 -10.65 15.92
C PRO A 50 19.85 -9.17 15.95
N GLY A 51 19.59 -8.49 17.07
CA GLY A 51 19.83 -7.05 17.23
C GLY A 51 18.65 -6.15 16.83
N TYR A 52 17.49 -6.69 16.42
CA TYR A 52 16.29 -5.89 16.23
C TYR A 52 15.84 -5.29 17.57
N LEU A 53 16.00 -3.97 17.72
CA LEU A 53 15.49 -3.20 18.86
C LEU A 53 13.96 -3.20 18.84
N LYS A 54 13.37 -3.91 19.79
CA LYS A 54 11.92 -3.83 20.03
C LYS A 54 11.62 -2.42 20.54
N SER A 55 10.83 -1.67 19.79
CA SER A 55 10.30 -0.38 20.25
C SER A 55 9.59 -0.58 21.59
N THR A 56 9.95 0.23 22.59
CA THR A 56 9.32 0.26 23.92
C THR A 56 8.18 1.28 24.00
N ARG A 57 7.84 1.96 22.90
CA ARG A 57 6.70 2.90 22.89
C ARG A 57 5.40 2.13 23.10
N LYS A 58 4.83 2.28 24.30
CA LYS A 58 3.40 2.12 24.54
C LYS A 58 2.72 3.31 23.89
N ASP A 59 2.02 3.07 22.79
CA ASP A 59 1.05 4.04 22.28
C ASP A 59 -0.09 4.09 23.32
N TRP A 60 -0.20 5.23 24.02
CA TRP A 60 -1.27 5.55 24.98
C TRP A 60 -2.52 5.99 24.23
#